data_AF-A0A4V1USD6-F1
#
_entry.id   AF-A0A4V1USD6-F1
#
_cell.length_a   1.000
_cell.length_b   1.000
_cell.length_c   1.000
_cell.angle_alpha   90.00
_cell.angle_beta   90.00
_cell.angle_gamma   90.00
#
_symmetry.space_group_name_H-M   'P 1'
#
loop_
_entity.id
_entity.type
_entity.pdbx_description
1 polymer ?
#
loop_
_entity_poly.entity_id
_entity_poly.type
_entity_poly.pdbx_seq_one_letter_code
_entity_poly.pdbx_strand_id
1 'polypeptide(L)'
;MPIPLLPVLLLPLQGPALDLTFQPSGIVAKVGGYAPYGFKATAEKPAALTQAPEAAAPLYGSLKIGGREFLVLIDGGKKFYVDSNANGDLTDDPAPIWEEKTYKTSQGEAKSYSGFATVDLVYGGKTYPSRVGLYATPKPDEFGYYADFALAGKVTLGAKSYDAILADSTLAFDPADAKGNALLLIDKDGSGTYHPGFEFNPI
;
A
#
# COMPACT_ATOMS: atom_id res chain seq x y z
N MET A 1 18.57 -28.32 -59.52
CA MET A 1 19.09 -27.18 -58.71
C MET A 1 18.75 -27.49 -57.26
N PRO A 2 19.72 -27.58 -56.33
CA PRO A 2 19.42 -27.85 -54.93
C PRO A 2 18.87 -26.58 -54.27
N ILE A 3 17.77 -26.72 -53.54
CA ILE A 3 17.18 -25.66 -52.71
C ILE A 3 18.08 -25.52 -51.48
N PRO A 4 18.58 -24.31 -51.14
CA PRO A 4 19.36 -24.13 -49.92
C PRO A 4 18.42 -24.28 -48.72
N LEU A 5 18.74 -25.21 -47.82
CA LEU A 5 18.14 -25.26 -46.49
C LEU A 5 18.60 -24.01 -45.72
N LEU A 6 17.69 -23.06 -45.52
CA LEU A 6 17.89 -22.01 -44.53
C LEU A 6 17.72 -22.62 -43.13
N PRO A 7 18.70 -22.46 -42.22
CA PRO A 7 18.53 -22.89 -40.84
C PRO A 7 17.47 -22.02 -40.19
N VAL A 8 16.36 -22.64 -39.78
CA VAL A 8 15.37 -22.03 -38.89
C VAL A 8 16.03 -21.90 -37.52
N LEU A 9 16.51 -20.70 -37.21
CA LEU A 9 16.90 -20.34 -35.85
C LEU A 9 15.65 -20.36 -34.97
N LEU A 10 15.48 -21.43 -34.19
CA LEU A 10 14.58 -21.39 -33.03
C LEU A 10 15.17 -20.41 -32.02
N LEU A 11 14.64 -19.19 -31.97
CA LEU A 11 14.81 -18.35 -30.80
C LEU A 11 14.02 -18.99 -29.65
N PRO A 12 14.63 -19.24 -28.48
CA PRO A 12 13.87 -19.67 -27.33
C PRO A 12 12.83 -18.60 -27.02
N LEU A 13 11.56 -18.98 -26.89
CA LEU A 13 10.57 -18.12 -26.25
C LEU A 13 11.04 -17.89 -24.81
N GLN A 14 11.69 -16.75 -24.57
CA GLN A 14 11.89 -16.26 -23.21
C GLN A 14 10.51 -15.88 -22.69
N GLY A 15 10.05 -16.61 -21.66
CA GLY A 15 8.84 -16.23 -20.93
C GLY A 15 8.99 -14.83 -20.32
N PRO A 16 7.88 -14.21 -19.93
CA PRO A 16 7.94 -12.91 -19.27
C PRO A 16 8.84 -12.97 -18.03
N ALA A 17 9.78 -12.03 -17.93
CA ALA A 17 10.64 -11.89 -16.77
C ALA A 17 10.17 -10.69 -15.95
N LEU A 18 9.90 -10.91 -14.66
CA LEU A 18 9.55 -9.88 -13.70
C LEU A 18 10.76 -9.61 -12.80
N ASP A 19 11.21 -8.36 -12.78
CA ASP A 19 12.23 -7.84 -11.88
C ASP A 19 11.60 -6.73 -11.04
N LEU A 20 10.92 -7.14 -9.97
CA LEU A 20 10.22 -6.22 -9.07
C LEU A 20 10.93 -6.14 -7.72
N THR A 21 11.02 -4.93 -7.20
CA THR A 21 11.62 -4.63 -5.90
C THR A 21 10.61 -3.95 -4.99
N PHE A 22 10.78 -4.12 -3.68
CA PHE A 22 9.90 -3.46 -2.73
C PHE A 22 10.14 -1.95 -2.73
N GLN A 23 9.11 -1.18 -3.10
CA GLN A 23 9.11 0.27 -3.07
C GLN A 23 8.31 0.74 -1.84
N PRO A 24 8.94 1.32 -0.81
CA PRO A 24 8.30 1.59 0.48
C PRO A 24 7.34 2.78 0.50
N SER A 25 7.31 3.63 -0.54
CA SER A 25 6.40 4.78 -0.60
C SER A 25 6.22 5.30 -2.02
N GLY A 26 5.23 6.16 -2.23
CA GLY A 26 5.01 6.95 -3.46
C GLY A 26 4.19 6.24 -4.54
N ILE A 27 3.58 5.09 -4.25
CA ILE A 27 2.80 4.35 -5.25
C ILE A 27 1.50 5.06 -5.60
N VAL A 28 0.83 5.69 -4.65
CA VAL A 28 -0.46 6.38 -4.89
C VAL A 28 -0.29 7.52 -5.90
N ALA A 29 0.82 8.25 -5.83
CA ALA A 29 1.12 9.31 -6.79
C ALA A 29 1.34 8.77 -8.22
N LYS A 30 1.90 7.56 -8.35
CA LYS A 30 2.13 6.91 -9.66
C LYS A 30 0.85 6.33 -10.24
N VAL A 31 0.00 5.71 -9.41
CA VAL A 31 -1.23 5.01 -9.85
C VAL A 31 -2.44 5.95 -9.97
N GLY A 32 -2.35 7.15 -9.40
CA GLY A 32 -3.43 8.15 -9.47
C GLY A 32 -4.63 7.84 -8.58
N GLY A 33 -4.47 6.94 -7.61
CA GLY A 33 -5.54 6.51 -6.71
C GLY A 33 -5.07 5.49 -5.68
N TYR A 34 -6.00 5.06 -4.82
CA TYR A 34 -5.76 4.04 -3.80
C TYR A 34 -7.01 3.21 -3.54
N ALA A 35 -6.82 1.99 -3.05
CA ALA A 35 -7.89 1.15 -2.51
C ALA A 35 -7.95 1.32 -0.98
N PRO A 36 -9.02 1.90 -0.42
CA PRO A 36 -9.14 2.11 1.02
C PRO A 36 -9.51 0.82 1.77
N TYR A 37 -8.97 0.68 2.97
CA TYR A 37 -9.32 -0.34 3.96
C TYR A 37 -9.86 0.34 5.20
N GLY A 38 -11.07 -0.01 5.60
CA GLY A 38 -11.64 0.46 6.86
C GLY A 38 -11.10 -0.33 8.04
N PHE A 39 -10.94 0.32 9.19
CA PHE A 39 -10.77 -0.37 10.46
C PHE A 39 -11.72 0.21 11.51
N LYS A 40 -12.12 -0.63 12.46
CA LYS A 40 -12.93 -0.22 13.59
C LYS A 40 -12.02 0.18 14.74
N ALA A 41 -12.34 1.30 15.38
CA ALA A 41 -11.71 1.70 16.62
C ALA A 41 -12.68 1.54 17.80
N THR A 42 -12.19 1.17 18.98
CA THR A 42 -13.01 0.95 20.19
C THR A 42 -12.32 1.53 21.42
N ALA A 43 -13.07 1.80 22.49
CA ALA A 43 -12.48 2.25 23.77
C ALA A 43 -11.75 1.13 24.53
N GLU A 44 -11.88 -0.13 24.11
CA GLU A 44 -11.24 -1.26 24.77
C GLU A 44 -9.75 -1.30 24.42
N LYS A 45 -8.90 -1.23 25.46
CA LYS A 45 -7.45 -1.32 25.31
C LYS A 45 -7.06 -2.73 24.85
N PRO A 46 -6.35 -2.90 23.70
CA PRO A 46 -5.88 -4.19 23.26
C PRO A 46 -4.89 -4.81 24.25
N ALA A 47 -5.00 -6.12 24.50
CA ALA A 47 -4.09 -6.84 25.41
C ALA A 47 -2.63 -6.80 24.94
N ALA A 48 -2.40 -6.69 23.63
CA ALA A 48 -1.06 -6.57 23.04
C ALA A 48 -0.42 -5.18 23.28
N LEU A 49 -1.19 -4.18 23.68
CA LEU A 49 -0.68 -2.82 23.93
C LEU A 49 -0.03 -2.74 25.32
N THR A 50 1.29 -2.84 25.35
CA THR A 50 2.08 -2.78 26.57
C THR A 50 2.26 -1.35 27.07
N GLN A 51 2.52 -0.41 26.17
CA GLN A 51 2.80 0.99 26.49
C GLN A 51 2.12 1.94 25.49
N ALA A 52 1.61 3.06 26.02
CA ALA A 52 0.88 4.04 25.24
C ALA A 52 1.12 5.45 25.79
N PRO A 53 1.10 6.48 24.94
CA PRO A 53 1.14 7.86 25.40
C PRO A 53 -0.12 8.20 26.22
N GLU A 54 -0.03 9.24 27.05
CA GLU A 54 -1.19 9.75 27.78
C GLU A 54 -2.24 10.27 26.78
N ALA A 55 -3.48 9.79 26.92
CA ALA A 55 -4.59 10.11 26.05
C ALA A 55 -5.85 10.41 26.88
N ALA A 56 -6.60 11.43 26.49
CA ALA A 56 -7.78 11.88 27.22
C ALA A 56 -9.05 11.11 26.79
N ALA A 57 -9.15 10.77 25.52
CA ALA A 57 -10.27 10.02 24.94
C ALA A 57 -9.73 8.99 23.93
N PRO A 58 -9.06 7.93 24.40
CA PRO A 58 -8.41 6.96 23.53
C PRO A 58 -9.43 6.04 22.84
N LEU A 59 -9.25 5.86 21.54
CA LEU A 59 -9.82 4.78 20.75
C LEU A 59 -8.67 3.95 20.18
N TYR A 60 -8.83 2.63 20.19
CA TYR A 60 -7.83 1.67 19.78
C TYR A 60 -8.31 0.89 18.56
N GLY A 61 -7.41 0.67 17.61
CA GLY A 61 -7.67 -0.11 16.41
C GLY A 61 -6.42 -0.83 15.92
N SER A 62 -6.51 -1.42 14.73
CA SER A 62 -5.41 -2.20 14.13
C SER A 62 -5.37 -2.02 12.62
N LEU A 63 -4.18 -1.84 12.06
CA LEU A 63 -3.92 -1.91 10.62
C LEU A 63 -3.42 -3.33 10.30
N LYS A 64 -4.04 -3.99 9.33
CA LYS A 64 -3.63 -5.33 8.89
C LYS A 64 -2.97 -5.22 7.52
N ILE A 65 -1.67 -5.47 7.48
CA ILE A 65 -0.81 -5.23 6.31
C ILE A 65 0.28 -6.31 6.27
N GLY A 66 0.45 -7.01 5.14
CA GLY A 66 1.52 -7.99 4.98
C GLY A 66 1.51 -9.14 5.99
N GLY A 67 0.32 -9.58 6.42
CA GLY A 67 0.17 -10.59 7.47
C GLY A 67 0.58 -10.12 8.88
N ARG A 68 0.95 -8.85 9.04
CA ARG A 68 1.23 -8.22 10.34
C ARG A 68 0.04 -7.39 10.81
N GLU A 69 -0.02 -7.18 12.11
CA GLU A 69 -1.00 -6.31 12.76
C GLU A 69 -0.24 -5.18 13.48
N PHE A 70 -0.60 -3.94 13.14
CA PHE A 70 -0.02 -2.73 13.72
C PHE A 70 -1.09 -2.03 14.56
N LEU A 71 -0.83 -1.85 15.85
CA LEU A 71 -1.79 -1.21 16.75
C LEU A 71 -1.89 0.30 16.47
N VAL A 72 -3.07 0.86 16.73
CA VAL A 72 -3.35 2.28 16.54
C VAL A 72 -4.02 2.84 17.79
N LEU A 73 -3.66 4.06 18.16
CA LEU A 73 -4.38 4.88 19.13
C LEU A 73 -4.81 6.20 18.47
N ILE A 74 -6.10 6.53 18.61
CA ILE A 74 -6.66 7.83 18.25
C ILE A 74 -7.15 8.53 19.53
N ASP A 75 -6.63 9.72 19.84
CA ASP A 75 -7.03 10.51 21.01
C ASP A 75 -7.95 11.66 20.58
N GLY A 76 -9.24 11.56 20.93
CA GLY A 76 -10.26 12.56 20.62
C GLY A 76 -10.41 12.90 19.13
N GLY A 77 -10.00 12.00 18.24
CA GLY A 77 -9.99 12.18 16.78
C GLY A 77 -8.85 13.07 16.25
N LYS A 78 -8.04 13.68 17.12
CA LYS A 78 -7.10 14.76 16.75
C LYS A 78 -5.64 14.36 16.83
N LYS A 79 -5.30 13.38 17.65
CA LYS A 79 -3.95 12.80 17.69
C LYS A 79 -4.04 11.35 17.25
N PHE A 80 -3.02 10.92 16.53
CA PHE A 80 -2.95 9.58 15.97
C PHE A 80 -1.57 9.01 16.26
N TYR A 81 -1.54 7.75 16.68
CA TYR A 81 -0.31 7.00 16.96
C TYR A 81 -0.42 5.64 16.28
N VAL A 82 0.70 5.15 15.75
CA VAL A 82 0.78 3.86 15.06
C VAL A 82 1.99 3.12 15.59
N ASP A 83 1.75 1.90 16.06
CA ASP A 83 2.79 0.93 16.43
C ASP A 83 3.48 0.51 15.14
N SER A 84 4.52 1.24 14.76
CA SER A 84 5.17 1.18 13.47
C SER A 84 5.99 -0.10 13.34
N ASN A 85 6.54 -0.60 14.45
CA ASN A 85 7.38 -1.79 14.47
C ASN A 85 6.63 -3.06 14.93
N ALA A 86 5.36 -2.94 15.35
CA ALA A 86 4.49 -3.97 15.90
C ALA A 86 5.01 -4.61 17.20
N ASN A 87 5.60 -3.81 18.11
CA ASN A 87 6.11 -4.27 19.40
C ASN A 87 5.13 -4.04 20.57
N GLY A 88 4.01 -3.35 20.33
CA GLY A 88 3.03 -3.01 21.34
C GLY A 88 3.39 -1.82 22.23
N ASP A 89 4.34 -0.97 21.86
CA ASP A 89 4.72 0.26 22.54
C ASP A 89 4.54 1.48 21.61
N LEU A 90 3.43 2.18 21.77
CA LEU A 90 3.10 3.36 20.95
C LEU A 90 3.95 4.61 21.27
N THR A 91 4.94 4.52 22.15
CA THR A 91 5.76 5.66 22.58
C THR A 91 7.14 5.70 21.95
N ASP A 92 7.58 4.62 21.30
CA ASP A 92 8.86 4.54 20.59
C ASP A 92 8.74 4.72 19.06
N ASP A 93 7.52 4.98 18.58
CA ASP A 93 7.22 5.11 17.17
C ASP A 93 7.39 6.53 16.61
N PRO A 94 7.73 6.65 15.30
CA PRO A 94 7.66 7.92 14.59
C PRO A 94 6.25 8.53 14.64
N ALA A 95 6.18 9.82 14.97
CA ALA A 95 4.92 10.55 14.96
C ALA A 95 4.28 10.57 13.55
N PRO A 96 3.00 10.18 13.40
CA PRO A 96 2.29 10.30 12.14
C PRO A 96 2.12 11.76 11.71
N ILE A 97 2.06 11.97 10.40
CA ILE A 97 1.46 13.18 9.83
C ILE A 97 -0.05 13.00 9.93
N TRP A 98 -0.74 13.90 10.63
CA TRP A 98 -2.19 13.82 10.83
C TRP A 98 -2.80 15.23 10.85
N GLU A 99 -3.47 15.60 9.77
CA GLU A 99 -3.91 16.99 9.53
C GLU A 99 -5.43 17.05 9.36
N GLU A 100 -6.05 18.06 9.99
CA GLU A 100 -7.45 18.40 9.74
C GLU A 100 -7.59 19.04 8.35
N LYS A 101 -8.56 18.56 7.58
CA LYS A 101 -8.95 19.10 6.29
C LYS A 101 -10.44 19.44 6.30
N THR A 102 -10.75 20.60 5.74
CA THR A 102 -12.13 21.08 5.58
C THR A 102 -12.54 20.95 4.12
N TYR A 103 -13.70 20.35 3.88
CA TYR A 103 -14.26 20.12 2.55
C TYR A 103 -15.64 20.75 2.45
N LYS A 104 -15.94 21.33 1.28
CA LYS A 104 -17.30 21.78 0.96
C LYS A 104 -18.11 20.58 0.48
N THR A 105 -19.24 20.34 1.13
CA THR A 105 -20.23 19.32 0.77
C THR A 105 -21.53 19.99 0.36
N SER A 106 -22.47 19.23 -0.21
CA SER A 106 -23.82 19.71 -0.50
C SER A 106 -24.61 20.13 0.76
N GLN A 107 -24.15 19.72 1.96
CA GLN A 107 -24.77 20.01 3.25
C GLN A 107 -24.02 21.10 4.05
N GLY A 108 -22.96 21.70 3.48
CA GLY A 108 -22.10 22.68 4.17
C GLY A 108 -20.66 22.21 4.30
N GLU A 109 -19.91 22.78 5.23
CA GLU A 109 -18.53 22.38 5.48
C GLU A 109 -18.47 21.10 6.33
N ALA A 110 -17.67 20.13 5.89
CA ALA A 110 -17.35 18.93 6.64
C ALA A 110 -15.87 18.91 6.97
N LYS A 111 -15.53 18.46 8.18
CA LYS A 111 -14.16 18.24 8.62
C LYS A 111 -13.83 16.76 8.52
N SER A 112 -12.61 16.46 8.10
CA SER A 112 -12.04 15.13 8.07
C SER A 112 -10.56 15.25 8.40
N TYR A 113 -9.94 14.16 8.82
CA TYR A 113 -8.50 14.14 9.09
C TYR A 113 -7.82 13.19 8.11
N SER A 114 -6.60 13.51 7.71
CA SER A 114 -5.81 12.64 6.85
C SER A 114 -4.32 12.85 7.04
N GLY A 115 -3.54 11.85 6.69
CA GLY A 115 -2.10 12.00 6.57
C GLY A 115 -1.42 10.65 6.39
N PHE A 116 -0.26 10.47 7.00
CA PHE A 116 0.60 9.32 6.76
C PHE A 116 1.27 8.84 8.04
N ALA A 117 1.45 7.54 8.15
CA ALA A 117 2.33 6.91 9.13
C ALA A 117 3.34 6.00 8.41
N THR A 118 4.31 5.52 9.18
CA THR A 118 5.27 4.51 8.74
C THR A 118 4.94 3.20 9.44
N VAL A 119 5.09 2.08 8.75
CA VAL A 119 5.07 0.74 9.35
C VAL A 119 6.19 -0.11 8.77
N ASP A 120 6.80 -0.94 9.60
CA ASP A 120 7.90 -1.81 9.19
C ASP A 120 7.33 -3.06 8.50
N LEU A 121 7.59 -3.20 7.20
CA LEU A 121 7.18 -4.38 6.44
C LEU A 121 8.39 -5.25 6.12
N VAL A 122 8.22 -6.56 6.20
CA VAL A 122 9.29 -7.52 5.90
C VAL A 122 9.07 -8.07 4.50
N TYR A 123 10.07 -7.92 3.64
CA TYR A 123 10.06 -8.49 2.29
C TYR A 123 11.47 -8.99 1.93
N GLY A 124 11.57 -10.20 1.39
CA GLY A 124 12.86 -10.79 1.01
C GLY A 124 13.87 -10.88 2.16
N GLY A 125 13.40 -11.08 3.39
CA GLY A 125 14.24 -11.13 4.60
C GLY A 125 14.79 -9.78 5.07
N LYS A 126 14.31 -8.66 4.51
CA LYS A 126 14.68 -7.30 4.91
C LYS A 126 13.47 -6.54 5.42
N THR A 127 13.68 -5.66 6.38
CA THR A 127 12.67 -4.73 6.90
C THR A 127 12.71 -3.41 6.15
N TYR A 128 11.54 -2.90 5.77
CA TYR A 128 11.34 -1.66 5.04
C TYR A 128 10.39 -0.73 5.82
N PRO A 129 10.83 0.50 6.17
CA PRO A 129 9.94 1.51 6.73
C PRO A 129 9.00 2.00 5.63
N SER A 130 7.76 1.54 5.66
CA SER A 130 6.79 1.65 4.57
C SER A 130 5.71 2.67 4.88
N ARG A 131 5.39 3.54 3.92
CA ARG A 131 4.40 4.61 4.11
C ARG A 131 2.98 4.07 3.93
N VAL A 132 2.15 4.34 4.93
CA VAL A 132 0.72 4.03 4.92
C VAL A 132 -0.05 5.33 4.98
N GLY A 133 -1.01 5.50 4.07
CA GLY A 133 -1.95 6.60 4.14
C GLY A 133 -3.03 6.33 5.17
N LEU A 134 -3.42 7.37 5.90
CA LEU A 134 -4.44 7.31 6.95
C LEU A 134 -5.50 8.36 6.68
N TYR A 135 -6.76 8.04 6.99
CA TYR A 135 -7.85 9.01 6.93
C TYR A 135 -8.96 8.70 7.93
N ALA A 136 -9.66 9.75 8.37
CA ALA A 136 -10.89 9.68 9.13
C ALA A 136 -12.01 10.32 8.28
N THR A 137 -13.17 9.70 8.22
CA THR A 137 -14.32 10.32 7.54
C THR A 137 -14.99 11.36 8.47
N PRO A 138 -15.91 12.20 7.95
CA PRO A 138 -16.71 13.06 8.81
C PRO A 138 -17.63 12.31 9.78
N LYS A 139 -17.85 11.00 9.59
CA LYS A 139 -18.62 10.18 10.53
C LYS A 139 -17.73 9.80 11.72
N PRO A 140 -18.24 9.88 12.96
CA PRO A 140 -17.53 9.41 14.14
C PRO A 140 -17.06 7.97 13.97
N ASP A 141 -15.84 7.70 14.44
CA ASP A 141 -15.26 6.36 14.57
C ASP A 141 -15.07 5.58 13.25
N GLU A 142 -15.23 6.24 12.11
CA GLU A 142 -15.00 5.66 10.78
C GLU A 142 -13.63 6.09 10.25
N PHE A 143 -12.66 5.18 10.40
CA PHE A 143 -11.28 5.36 9.98
C PHE A 143 -10.92 4.39 8.86
N GLY A 144 -9.93 4.78 8.07
CA GLY A 144 -9.33 3.89 7.11
C GLY A 144 -7.89 4.20 6.79
N TYR A 145 -7.30 3.29 6.03
CA TYR A 145 -5.92 3.33 5.61
C TYR A 145 -5.77 2.80 4.19
N TYR A 146 -4.63 3.08 3.57
CA TYR A 146 -4.28 2.53 2.27
C TYR A 146 -2.76 2.36 2.14
N ALA A 147 -2.34 1.39 1.34
CA ALA A 147 -0.93 1.23 1.00
C ALA A 147 -0.47 2.36 0.07
N ASP A 148 0.65 2.97 0.40
CA ASP A 148 1.42 3.80 -0.52
C ASP A 148 2.76 3.16 -0.91
N PHE A 149 2.90 1.87 -0.64
CA PHE A 149 4.01 1.00 -1.03
C PHE A 149 3.51 -0.11 -1.98
N ALA A 150 4.42 -0.75 -2.70
CA ALA A 150 4.12 -1.90 -3.57
C ALA A 150 5.43 -2.58 -4.01
N LEU A 151 5.31 -3.70 -4.74
CA LEU A 151 6.41 -4.16 -5.58
C LEU A 151 6.41 -3.38 -6.89
N ALA A 152 7.54 -2.77 -7.24
CA ALA A 152 7.70 -1.98 -8.45
C ALA A 152 9.07 -2.25 -9.10
N GLY A 153 9.14 -2.18 -10.41
CA GLY A 153 10.35 -2.47 -11.16
C GLY A 153 10.06 -2.63 -12.63
N LYS A 154 10.62 -3.67 -13.25
CA LYS A 154 10.52 -3.90 -14.69
C LYS A 154 9.86 -5.24 -15.02
N VAL A 155 9.11 -5.25 -16.11
CA VAL A 155 8.66 -6.46 -16.78
C VAL A 155 9.24 -6.51 -18.19
N THR A 156 9.72 -7.69 -18.59
CA THR A 156 10.20 -7.93 -19.96
C THR A 156 9.18 -8.75 -20.72
N LEU A 157 8.66 -8.20 -21.82
CA LEU A 157 7.72 -8.83 -22.73
C LEU A 157 8.34 -8.92 -24.13
N GLY A 158 8.77 -10.12 -24.52
CA GLY A 158 9.58 -10.30 -25.73
C GLY A 158 10.92 -9.57 -25.60
N ALA A 159 11.26 -8.72 -26.58
CA ALA A 159 12.50 -7.94 -26.58
C ALA A 159 12.37 -6.56 -25.91
N LYS A 160 11.23 -6.25 -25.28
CA LYS A 160 10.96 -4.93 -24.68
C LYS A 160 10.84 -5.02 -23.18
N SER A 161 11.35 -4.00 -22.50
CA SER A 161 11.21 -3.81 -21.05
C SER A 161 10.33 -2.61 -20.77
N TYR A 162 9.45 -2.76 -19.79
CA TYR A 162 8.50 -1.75 -19.33
C TYR A 162 8.61 -1.57 -17.83
N ASP A 163 8.34 -0.37 -17.33
CA ASP A 163 8.15 -0.18 -15.90
C ASP A 163 6.80 -0.79 -15.48
N ALA A 164 6.79 -1.40 -14.30
CA ALA A 164 5.63 -2.12 -13.81
C ALA A 164 5.47 -1.99 -12.29
N ILE A 165 4.21 -2.05 -11.85
CA ILE A 165 3.81 -2.10 -10.44
C ILE A 165 2.90 -3.30 -10.24
N LEU A 166 3.17 -4.09 -9.20
CA LEU A 166 2.23 -5.07 -8.69
C LEU A 166 1.20 -4.37 -7.81
N ALA A 167 0.02 -4.11 -8.35
CA ALA A 167 -1.12 -3.60 -7.60
C ALA A 167 -1.82 -4.75 -6.90
N ASP A 168 -1.54 -4.92 -5.61
CA ASP A 168 -2.14 -5.96 -4.78
C ASP A 168 -3.22 -5.38 -3.86
N SER A 169 -4.46 -5.79 -4.10
CA SER A 169 -5.64 -5.39 -3.32
C SER A 169 -5.84 -6.20 -2.02
N THR A 170 -4.88 -7.04 -1.65
CA THR A 170 -4.89 -7.78 -0.38
C THR A 170 -3.91 -7.21 0.65
N LEU A 171 -3.04 -6.27 0.24
CA LEU A 171 -1.92 -5.75 1.03
C LEU A 171 -0.89 -6.81 1.46
N ALA A 172 -0.88 -7.99 0.81
CA ALA A 172 0.09 -9.04 1.09
C ALA A 172 1.43 -8.76 0.40
N PHE A 173 1.43 -7.98 -0.69
CA PHE A 173 2.56 -7.69 -1.58
C PHE A 173 3.34 -8.95 -1.99
N ASP A 174 2.61 -10.08 -2.09
CA ASP A 174 3.10 -11.38 -2.55
C ASP A 174 2.14 -11.91 -3.63
N PRO A 175 2.61 -12.09 -4.89
CA PRO A 175 1.82 -12.70 -5.96
C PRO A 175 1.24 -14.08 -5.61
N ALA A 176 1.93 -14.87 -4.78
CA ALA A 176 1.47 -16.20 -4.38
C ALA A 176 0.24 -16.13 -3.47
N ASP A 177 0.18 -15.12 -2.60
CA ASP A 177 -0.92 -14.91 -1.66
C ASP A 177 -2.10 -14.14 -2.28
N ALA A 178 -1.86 -13.41 -3.38
CA ALA A 178 -2.87 -12.59 -4.01
C ALA A 178 -4.03 -13.39 -4.65
N LYS A 179 -3.89 -14.71 -4.91
CA LYS A 179 -4.96 -15.60 -5.42
C LYS A 179 -5.78 -15.01 -6.60
N GLY A 180 -5.13 -14.29 -7.52
CA GLY A 180 -5.78 -13.62 -8.66
C GLY A 180 -6.32 -12.21 -8.39
N ASN A 181 -6.07 -11.64 -7.21
CA ASN A 181 -6.44 -10.27 -6.82
C ASN A 181 -5.29 -9.26 -6.98
N ALA A 182 -4.16 -9.69 -7.56
CA ALA A 182 -3.06 -8.82 -7.95
C ALA A 182 -3.15 -8.51 -9.44
N LEU A 183 -2.94 -7.24 -9.78
CA LEU A 183 -2.87 -6.75 -11.14
C LEU A 183 -1.44 -6.27 -11.42
N LEU A 184 -0.89 -6.67 -12.57
CA LEU A 184 0.35 -6.05 -13.05
C LEU A 184 -0.01 -4.82 -13.87
N LEU A 185 0.29 -3.64 -13.32
CA LEU A 185 0.19 -2.38 -14.04
C LEU A 185 1.46 -2.21 -14.85
N ILE A 186 1.34 -1.95 -16.15
CA ILE A 186 2.48 -1.77 -17.06
C ILE A 186 2.41 -0.38 -17.65
N ASP A 187 3.43 0.43 -17.38
CA ASP A 187 3.61 1.75 -17.98
C ASP A 187 4.07 1.57 -19.42
N LYS A 188 3.10 1.56 -20.34
CA LYS A 188 3.36 1.24 -21.74
C LYS A 188 3.98 2.42 -22.49
N ASP A 189 3.68 3.64 -22.09
CA ASP A 189 4.11 4.87 -22.75
C ASP A 189 5.35 5.52 -22.12
N GLY A 190 5.78 5.03 -20.95
CA GLY A 190 6.96 5.51 -20.24
C GLY A 190 6.73 6.83 -19.50
N SER A 191 5.49 7.15 -19.16
CA SER A 191 5.11 8.40 -18.48
C SER A 191 5.50 8.42 -17.00
N GLY A 192 5.75 7.25 -16.40
CA GLY A 192 5.93 7.07 -14.96
C GLY A 192 4.62 7.12 -14.18
N THR A 193 3.48 7.22 -14.86
CA THR A 193 2.13 7.21 -14.29
C THR A 193 1.33 6.07 -14.88
N TYR A 194 0.43 5.48 -14.09
CA TYR A 194 -0.35 4.31 -14.49
C TYR A 194 -1.82 4.69 -14.59
N HIS A 195 -2.45 4.37 -15.72
CA HIS A 195 -3.84 4.71 -15.97
C HIS A 195 -4.76 3.49 -15.79
N PRO A 196 -5.67 3.50 -14.80
CA PRO A 196 -6.61 2.39 -14.55
C PRO A 196 -7.52 2.06 -15.76
N GLY A 197 -7.64 2.94 -16.76
CA GLY A 197 -8.49 2.67 -17.93
C GLY A 197 -7.84 1.80 -19.01
N PHE A 198 -6.52 1.65 -19.04
CA PHE A 198 -5.80 1.20 -20.25
C PHE A 198 -4.66 0.19 -20.01
N GLU A 199 -4.36 -0.15 -18.76
CA GLU A 199 -3.08 -0.81 -18.41
C GLU A 199 -3.22 -2.01 -17.45
N PHE A 200 -4.39 -2.66 -17.45
CA PHE A 200 -4.58 -3.90 -16.69
C PHE A 200 -4.25 -5.12 -17.55
N ASN A 201 -3.24 -5.89 -17.15
CA ASN A 201 -3.11 -7.28 -17.55
C ASN A 201 -3.49 -8.17 -16.36
N PRO A 202 -4.59 -8.95 -16.44
CA PRO A 202 -4.85 -9.96 -15.43
C PRO A 202 -3.71 -10.99 -15.46
N ILE A 203 -3.17 -11.29 -14.28
CA ILE A 203 -2.18 -12.36 -14.08
C ILE A 203 -2.91 -13.67 -13.81
#